data_AF-A0A440A8B7-F1
#
_entry.id   AF-A0A440A8B7-F1
#
_cell.length_a   1.000
_cell.length_b   1.000
_cell.length_c   1.000
_cell.angle_alpha   90.00
_cell.angle_beta   90.00
_cell.angle_gamma   90.00
#
_symmetry.space_group_name_H-M   'P 1'
#
loop_
_entity.id
_entity.type
_entity.pdbx_description
1 polymer ?
#
loop_
_entity_poly.entity_id
_entity_poly.type
_entity_poly.pdbx_seq_one_letter_code
_entity_poly.pdbx_strand_id
1 'polypeptide(L)' 'MPAPAFSQIDVVLAEDQKTILLYAYEADDTTWLQSFALPVAIDECNINHDEWRAAARPDGWRLMG' A
#
# COMPACT_ATOMS: atom_id res chain seq x y z
N MET A 1 -13.14 8.32 -8.55
CA MET A 1 -14.08 8.20 -7.40
C MET A 1 -13.32 8.65 -6.15
N PRO A 2 -13.93 9.23 -5.10
CA PRO A 2 -13.18 9.52 -3.88
C PRO A 2 -12.55 8.23 -3.36
N ALA A 3 -11.31 8.30 -2.86
CA ALA A 3 -10.67 7.14 -2.24
C ALA A 3 -11.59 6.60 -1.14
N PRO A 4 -11.79 5.27 -1.06
CA PRO A 4 -12.53 4.68 0.04
C PRO A 4 -11.96 5.12 1.38
N ALA A 5 -12.83 5.28 2.38
CA ALA A 5 -12.39 5.59 3.74
C ALA A 5 -11.84 4.31 4.37
N PHE A 6 -10.55 4.05 4.18
CA PHE A 6 -9.89 2.88 4.75
C PHE A 6 -9.74 3.05 6.26
N SER A 7 -10.13 2.02 7.01
CA SER A 7 -9.98 1.96 8.47
C SER A 7 -8.51 1.79 8.86
N GLN A 8 -7.75 1.05 8.05
CA GLN A 8 -6.35 0.76 8.26
C GLN A 8 -5.64 0.60 6.90
N ILE A 9 -4.38 1.03 6.83
CA ILE A 9 -3.51 0.80 5.68
C ILE A 9 -2.17 0.25 6.16
N ASP A 10 -1.80 -0.96 5.81
CA ASP A 10 -0.48 -1.52 6.11
C ASP A 10 0.46 -1.35 4.91
N VAL A 11 1.72 -1.04 5.20
CA VAL A 11 2.78 -0.90 4.19
C VAL A 11 3.76 -2.04 4.39
N VAL A 12 4.00 -2.82 3.33
CA VAL A 12 4.85 -4.00 3.35
C VAL A 12 5.83 -3.91 2.20
N LEU A 13 7.11 -4.23 2.47
CA LEU A 13 8.08 -4.44 1.40
C LEU A 13 7.97 -5.88 0.91
N ALA A 14 7.82 -6.07 -0.40
CA ALA A 14 7.90 -7.39 -0.99
C ALA A 14 9.33 -7.95 -0.88
N GLU A 15 9.47 -9.28 -0.91
CA GLU A 15 10.77 -9.96 -0.78
C GLU A 15 11.80 -9.54 -1.84
N ASP A 16 11.35 -9.01 -2.98
CA ASP A 16 12.23 -8.46 -4.02
C ASP A 16 12.91 -7.14 -3.64
N GLN A 17 12.55 -6.56 -2.48
CA GLN A 17 13.04 -5.29 -1.94
C GLN A 17 12.84 -4.07 -2.84
N LYS A 18 12.15 -4.22 -3.97
CA LYS A 18 11.90 -3.19 -4.98
C LYS A 18 10.42 -2.94 -5.17
N THR A 19 9.55 -3.62 -4.44
CA THR A 19 8.11 -3.44 -4.56
C THR A 19 7.50 -3.19 -3.20
N ILE A 20 6.83 -2.06 -3.06
CA ILE A 20 6.04 -1.75 -1.86
C ILE A 20 4.60 -2.14 -2.11
N LEU A 21 4.03 -2.88 -1.17
CA LEU A 21 2.66 -3.32 -1.15
C LEU A 21 1.93 -2.53 -0.06
N LEU A 22 0.87 -1.84 -0.45
CA LEU A 22 -0.06 -1.19 0.45
C LEU A 22 -1.32 -2.04 0.54
N TYR A 23 -1.61 -2.54 1.72
CA TYR A 23 -2.84 -3.25 2.04
C TYR A 23 -3.77 -2.29 2.74
N ALA A 24 -4.95 -2.04 2.19
CA ALA A 24 -5.95 -1.22 2.83
C ALA A 24 -7.17 -2.05 3.19
N TYR A 25 -7.72 -1.79 4.37
CA TYR A 25 -8.84 -2.53 4.93
C TYR A 25 -10.01 -1.57 5.14
N GLU A 26 -11.17 -1.94 4.60
CA GLU A 26 -12.43 -1.26 4.88
C GLU A 26 -13.12 -1.87 6.12
N ALA A 27 -14.14 -1.18 6.63
CA ALA A 27 -14.91 -1.64 7.79
C ALA A 27 -15.67 -2.96 7.56
N ASP A 28 -15.89 -3.36 6.29
CA ASP A 28 -16.60 -4.57 5.89
C ASP A 28 -15.64 -5.75 5.62
N ASP A 29 -14.45 -5.76 6.23
CA ASP A 29 -13.37 -6.74 5.99
C ASP A 29 -12.86 -6.78 4.53
N THR A 30 -13.32 -5.85 3.69
CA THR A 30 -12.89 -5.75 2.30
C THR A 30 -11.45 -5.28 2.25
N THR A 31 -10.59 -6.10 1.64
CA THR A 31 -9.16 -5.81 1.50
C THR A 31 -8.86 -5.28 0.11
N TRP A 32 -8.06 -4.24 0.05
CA TRP A 32 -7.56 -3.62 -1.17
C TRP A 32 -6.05 -3.67 -1.19
N LEU A 33 -5.49 -3.87 -2.38
CA LEU A 33 -4.05 -3.92 -2.59
C LEU A 33 -3.66 -2.85 -3.61
N GLN A 34 -2.58 -2.15 -3.29
CA GLN A 34 -1.89 -1.28 -4.23
C GLN A 34 -0.40 -1.60 -4.19
N SER A 35 0.25 -1.63 -5.35
CA SER A 35 1.67 -1.92 -5.45
C SER A 35 2.43 -0.80 -6.13
N PHE A 36 3.63 -0.52 -5.63
CA PHE A 36 4.55 0.47 -6.15
C PHE A 36 5.88 -0.19 -6.45
N ALA A 37 6.27 -0.17 -7.73
CA ALA A 37 7.60 -0.58 -8.12
C ALA A 37 8.59 0.57 -7.93
N LEU A 38 9.68 0.28 -7.22
CA LEU A 38 10.79 1.18 -6.97
C LEU A 38 11.89 0.95 -8.02
N PRO A 39 12.60 2.01 -8.43
CA PRO A 39 13.72 1.88 -9.37
C PRO A 39 14.96 1.22 -8.75
N VAL A 40 15.05 1.19 -7.41
CA VAL A 40 16.18 0.63 -6.65
C VAL A 40 15.64 -0.18 -5.47
N ALA A 41 16.40 -1.20 -5.05
CA ALA A 41 16.06 -1.96 -3.85
C ALA A 41 16.25 -1.07 -2.61
N ILE A 42 15.33 -1.15 -1.67
CA ILE A 42 15.39 -0.45 -0.39
C ILE A 42 15.37 -1.46 0.76
N ASP A 43 15.90 -1.04 1.90
CA ASP A 43 15.83 -1.83 3.13
C ASP A 43 14.51 -1.55 3.85
N GLU A 44 13.92 -2.57 4.46
CA GLU A 44 12.67 -2.43 5.23
C GLU A 44 12.82 -1.42 6.38
N CYS A 45 14.02 -1.33 6.98
CA CYS A 45 14.29 -0.38 8.06
C CYS A 45 14.22 1.08 7.60
N ASN A 46 14.35 1.32 6.30
CA ASN A 46 14.28 2.66 5.69
C ASN A 46 12.88 3.00 5.14
N ILE A 47 11.88 2.15 5.37
CA ILE A 47 10.52 2.41 4.91
C ILE A 47 9.80 3.33 5.89
N ASN A 48 9.46 4.51 5.40
CA ASN A 48 8.59 5.43 6.11
C ASN A 48 7.11 5.09 5.80
N HIS A 49 6.47 4.38 6.72
CA HIS A 49 5.08 3.94 6.58
C HIS A 49 4.12 5.11 6.36
N ASP A 50 4.30 6.23 7.05
CA ASP A 50 3.44 7.42 6.91
C ASP A 50 3.56 8.07 5.53
N GLU A 51 4.79 8.13 4.99
CA GLU A 51 5.04 8.66 3.65
C GLU A 51 4.37 7.79 2.57
N TRP A 52 4.51 6.47 2.66
CA TRP A 52 3.90 5.55 1.71
C TRP A 52 2.38 5.51 1.80
N ARG A 53 1.82 5.65 3.02
CA ARG A 53 0.38 5.85 3.22
C ARG A 53 -0.12 7.12 2.53
N ALA A 54 0.62 8.23 2.67
CA ALA A 54 0.27 9.50 2.00
C ALA A 54 0.48 9.45 0.47
N ALA A 55 1.43 8.63 -0.01
CA ALA A 55 1.70 8.43 -1.42
C ALA A 55 0.67 7.52 -2.13
N ALA A 56 -0.22 6.88 -1.37
CA ALA A 56 -1.25 6.02 -1.92
C ALA A 56 -2.13 6.78 -2.91
N ARG A 57 -2.32 6.19 -4.09
CA ARG A 57 -3.10 6.78 -5.18
C ARG A 57 -4.57 6.39 -5.03
N PRO A 58 -5.51 7.35 -5.11
CA PRO A 58 -6.94 7.06 -5.01
C PRO A 58 -7.44 6.06 -6.06
N ASP A 59 -6.87 6.09 -7.27
CA ASP A 59 -7.29 5.21 -8.39
C ASP A 59 -6.42 3.95 -8.57
N GLY A 60 -5.41 3.76 -7.73
CA GLY A 60 -4.45 2.64 -7.86
C GLY A 60 -4.85 1.37 -7.12
N TRP A 61 -5.94 1.41 -6.35
CA TRP A 61 -6.36 0.31 -5.49
C TRP A 61 -7.03 -0.80 -6.29
N ARG A 62 -6.65 -2.03 -6.01
CA ARG A 62 -7.25 -3.25 -6.56
C ARG A 62 -7.94 -4.00 -5.46
N LEU A 63 -9.20 -4.35 -5.67
CA LEU A 63 -9.95 -5.18 -4.75
C LEU A 63 -9.30 -6.57 -4.68
N MET A 64 -8.96 -7.01 -3.47
CA MET A 64 -8.53 -8.39 -3.18
C MET A 64 -9.77 -9.12 -2.66
N GLY A 65 -10.37 -9.93 -3.55
CA GLY A 65 -11.54 -10.76 -3.27
C GLY A 65 -11.22 -12.24 -3.40
#